data_AF-A0A2V8PLB7-F1
#
_entry.id   AF-A0A2V8PLB7-F1
#
_cell.length_a   1.000
_cell.length_b   1.000
_cell.length_c   1.000
_cell.angle_alpha   90.00
_cell.angle_beta   90.00
_cell.angle_gamma   90.00
#
_symmetry.space_group_name_H-M   'P 1'
#
loop_
_entity.id
_entity.type
_entity.pdbx_description
1 polymer ?
#
loop_
_entity_poly.entity_id
_entity_poly.type
_entity_poly.pdbx_seq_one_letter_code
_entity_poly.pdbx_strand_id
1 'polypeptide(L)'
;MAKNFKDLSEQEILALAISSEETDARIYADFAAGLIADYPATAQIFKEMEAEEDEHRRKLIEDYRRRFGEHIPLIRREDVKGFVHRKPVWMIRPLGIKTVRHQAEVMETETQRFYERAA
;
A
#
# COMPACT_ATOMS: atom_id res chain seq x y z
N MET A 1 4.55 15.71 13.07
CA MET A 1 5.70 14.89 13.53
C MET A 1 5.29 13.45 13.44
N ALA A 2 6.12 12.57 12.88
CA ALA A 2 5.76 11.16 12.73
C ALA A 2 5.73 10.42 14.08
N LYS A 3 4.70 9.62 14.32
CA LYS A 3 4.51 8.80 15.55
C LYS A 3 5.32 7.50 15.44
N ASN A 4 5.77 6.89 16.54
CA ASN A 4 6.38 5.56 16.45
C ASN A 4 5.26 4.51 16.26
N PHE A 5 5.52 3.47 15.48
CA PHE A 5 4.57 2.38 15.25
C PHE A 5 4.06 1.75 16.56
N LYS A 6 4.97 1.51 17.51
CA LYS A 6 4.65 0.92 18.82
C LYS A 6 3.73 1.77 19.70
N ASP A 7 3.58 3.06 19.38
CA ASP A 7 2.74 3.98 20.14
C ASP A 7 1.33 4.08 19.51
N LEU A 8 1.06 3.34 18.43
CA LEU A 8 -0.24 3.30 17.78
C LEU A 8 -1.21 2.40 18.55
N SER A 9 -2.46 2.85 18.69
CA SER A 9 -3.56 2.00 19.18
C SER A 9 -3.96 0.98 18.11
N GLU A 10 -4.69 -0.07 18.50
CA GLU A 10 -5.24 -1.03 17.53
C GLU A 10 -6.11 -0.35 16.45
N GLN A 11 -6.87 0.67 16.85
CA GLN A 11 -7.69 1.47 15.93
C GLN A 11 -6.81 2.23 14.92
N GLU A 12 -5.70 2.82 15.38
CA GLU A 12 -4.76 3.53 14.51
C GLU A 12 -4.00 2.57 13.59
N ILE A 13 -3.61 1.38 14.08
CA ILE A 13 -2.96 0.34 13.27
C ILE A 13 -3.89 -0.13 12.16
N LEU A 14 -5.18 -0.38 12.48
CA LEU A 14 -6.13 -0.85 11.48
C LEU A 14 -6.48 0.24 10.45
N ALA A 15 -6.59 1.50 10.88
CA ALA A 15 -6.76 2.63 9.96
C ALA A 15 -5.54 2.80 9.04
N LEU A 16 -4.33 2.62 9.57
CA LEU A 16 -3.09 2.63 8.80
C LEU A 16 -2.99 1.46 7.81
N ALA A 17 -3.48 0.27 8.17
CA ALA A 17 -3.56 -0.86 7.26
C ALA A 17 -4.46 -0.52 6.07
N ILE A 18 -5.67 -0.01 6.34
CA ILE A 18 -6.65 0.35 5.30
C ILE A 18 -6.08 1.37 4.30
N SER A 19 -5.44 2.43 4.81
CA SER A 19 -4.86 3.47 3.94
C SER A 19 -3.63 2.96 3.17
N SER A 20 -2.90 2.02 3.76
CA SER A 20 -1.77 1.34 3.13
C SER A 20 -2.23 0.52 1.92
N GLU A 21 -3.25 -0.31 2.09
CA GLU A 21 -3.84 -1.11 1.00
C GLU A 21 -4.39 -0.23 -0.13
N GLU A 22 -5.08 0.88 0.21
CA GLU A 22 -5.57 1.82 -0.80
C GLU A 22 -4.41 2.46 -1.59
N THR A 23 -3.31 2.76 -0.92
CA THR A 23 -2.14 3.38 -1.55
C THR A 23 -1.43 2.39 -2.46
N ASP A 24 -1.26 1.15 -2.01
CA ASP A 24 -0.57 0.10 -2.75
C ASP A 24 -1.36 -0.30 -4.01
N ALA A 25 -2.69 -0.47 -3.91
CA ALA A 25 -3.57 -0.69 -5.06
C ALA A 25 -3.39 0.38 -6.15
N ARG A 26 -3.34 1.67 -5.76
CA ARG A 26 -3.14 2.78 -6.70
C ARG A 26 -1.75 2.77 -7.34
N ILE A 27 -0.71 2.39 -6.59
CA ILE A 27 0.64 2.27 -7.13
C ILE A 27 0.71 1.12 -8.15
N TYR A 28 0.09 -0.03 -7.86
CA TYR A 28 0.00 -1.13 -8.81
C TYR A 28 -0.79 -0.76 -10.07
N ALA A 29 -1.88 0.00 -9.93
CA ALA A 29 -2.61 0.55 -11.07
C ALA A 29 -1.74 1.45 -11.96
N ASP A 30 -0.93 2.32 -11.35
CA ASP A 30 0.02 3.20 -12.06
C ASP A 30 1.11 2.40 -12.78
N PHE A 31 1.63 1.34 -12.16
CA PHE A 31 2.58 0.42 -12.80
C PHE A 31 1.98 -0.30 -14.01
N ALA A 32 0.76 -0.83 -13.87
CA ALA A 32 0.06 -1.48 -14.97
C ALA A 32 -0.15 -0.52 -16.15
N ALA A 33 -0.64 0.69 -15.88
CA ALA A 33 -0.86 1.71 -16.89
C ALA A 33 0.43 2.15 -17.59
N GLY A 34 1.54 2.25 -16.83
CA GLY A 34 2.85 2.63 -17.37
C GLY A 34 3.52 1.55 -18.22
N LEU A 35 3.19 0.28 -18.01
CA LEU A 35 3.85 -0.86 -18.66
C LEU A 35 3.01 -1.51 -19.77
N ILE A 36 1.72 -1.19 -19.90
CA ILE A 36 0.80 -1.92 -20.79
C ILE A 36 1.23 -1.94 -22.27
N ALA A 37 1.86 -0.86 -22.75
CA ALA A 37 2.28 -0.75 -24.15
C ALA A 37 3.47 -1.65 -24.48
N ASP A 38 4.49 -1.67 -23.61
CA ASP A 38 5.76 -2.34 -23.87
C ASP A 38 5.87 -3.72 -23.21
N TYR A 39 5.14 -3.94 -22.11
CA TYR A 39 5.22 -5.14 -21.26
C TYR A 39 3.82 -5.60 -20.76
N PRO A 40 2.88 -5.97 -21.66
CA PRO A 40 1.49 -6.26 -21.29
C PRO A 40 1.32 -7.40 -20.29
N ALA A 41 2.15 -8.45 -20.38
CA ALA A 41 2.10 -9.56 -19.41
C ALA A 41 2.50 -9.13 -17.99
N THR A 42 3.47 -8.21 -17.86
CA THR A 42 3.83 -7.66 -16.53
C THR A 42 2.77 -6.67 -16.04
N ALA A 43 2.17 -5.89 -16.93
CA ALA A 43 1.06 -5.02 -16.56
C ALA A 43 -0.14 -5.81 -16.01
N GLN A 44 -0.41 -7.00 -16.58
CA GLN A 44 -1.47 -7.89 -16.09
C GLN A 44 -1.22 -8.38 -14.66
N ILE A 45 0.02 -8.73 -14.31
CA ILE A 45 0.38 -9.10 -12.93
C ILE A 45 0.05 -7.97 -11.96
N PHE A 46 0.41 -6.71 -12.30
CA PHE A 46 0.08 -5.57 -11.44
C PHE A 46 -1.42 -5.29 -11.36
N LYS A 47 -2.21 -5.63 -12.38
CA LYS A 47 -3.68 -5.58 -12.29
C LYS A 47 -4.25 -6.62 -11.35
N GLU A 48 -3.65 -7.80 -11.27
CA GLU A 48 -4.03 -8.82 -10.30
C GLU A 48 -3.68 -8.38 -8.87
N MET A 49 -2.50 -7.80 -8.66
CA MET A 49 -2.10 -7.25 -7.36
C MET A 49 -3.00 -6.08 -6.92
N GLU A 50 -3.35 -5.15 -7.82
CA GLU A 50 -4.33 -4.09 -7.54
C GLU A 50 -5.65 -4.65 -7.00
N ALA A 51 -6.18 -5.71 -7.63
CA ALA A 51 -7.43 -6.34 -7.21
C ALA A 51 -7.32 -7.05 -5.85
N GLU A 52 -6.16 -7.64 -5.55
CA GLU A 52 -5.88 -8.30 -4.28
C GLU A 52 -5.85 -7.28 -3.12
N GLU A 53 -5.15 -6.15 -3.28
CA GLU A 53 -5.11 -5.09 -2.27
C GLU A 53 -6.48 -4.43 -2.04
N ASP A 54 -7.29 -4.29 -3.11
CA ASP A 54 -8.67 -3.81 -2.97
C ASP A 54 -9.54 -4.78 -2.14
N GLU A 55 -9.32 -6.08 -2.29
CA GLU A 55 -10.01 -7.08 -1.46
C GLU A 55 -9.52 -7.06 -0.01
N HIS A 56 -8.20 -6.93 0.22
CA HIS A 56 -7.63 -6.73 1.56
C HIS A 56 -8.24 -5.51 2.24
N ARG A 57 -8.23 -4.37 1.55
CA ARG A 57 -8.82 -3.12 2.01
C ARG A 57 -10.29 -3.29 2.40
N ARG A 58 -11.09 -3.97 1.57
CA ARG A 58 -12.50 -4.22 1.88
C ARG A 58 -12.68 -4.98 3.19
N LYS A 59 -11.92 -6.07 3.38
CA LYS A 59 -11.96 -6.89 4.61
C LYS A 59 -11.56 -6.07 5.83
N LEU A 60 -10.49 -5.28 5.73
CA LEU A 60 -10.03 -4.43 6.82
C LEU A 60 -11.04 -3.32 7.19
N ILE A 61 -11.72 -2.74 6.20
CA ILE A 61 -12.80 -1.75 6.43
C ILE A 61 -13.97 -2.40 7.18
N GLU A 62 -14.39 -3.60 6.79
CA GLU A 62 -15.46 -4.35 7.46
C GLU A 62 -15.07 -4.66 8.92
N ASP A 63 -13.83 -5.09 9.15
CA ASP A 63 -13.29 -5.34 10.48
C ASP A 63 -13.21 -4.08 11.33
N TYR A 64 -12.79 -2.95 10.74
CA TYR A 64 -12.74 -1.67 11.42
C TYR A 64 -14.13 -1.23 11.85
N ARG A 65 -15.11 -1.27 10.92
CA ARG A 65 -16.50 -0.91 11.20
C ARG A 65 -17.07 -1.70 12.36
N ARG A 66 -16.84 -3.02 12.36
CA ARG A 66 -17.29 -3.93 13.42
C ARG A 66 -16.70 -3.58 14.79
N ARG A 67 -15.45 -3.14 14.86
CA ARG A 67 -14.73 -2.92 16.13
C ARG A 67 -14.81 -1.48 16.65
N PHE A 68 -14.79 -0.49 15.75
CA PHE A 68 -14.53 0.91 16.07
C PHE A 68 -15.56 1.89 15.46
N GLY A 69 -16.52 1.39 14.67
CA GLY A 69 -17.56 2.20 14.02
C GLY A 69 -17.16 2.75 12.64
N GLU A 70 -17.97 3.66 12.10
CA GLU A 70 -17.90 4.06 10.68
C GLU A 70 -16.77 5.05 10.35
N HIS A 71 -16.30 5.82 11.33
CA HIS A 71 -15.31 6.86 11.07
C HIS A 71 -13.89 6.30 11.13
N ILE A 72 -13.31 6.03 9.96
CA ILE A 72 -11.91 5.63 9.82
C ILE A 72 -11.05 6.90 9.67
N PRO A 73 -10.14 7.21 10.62
CA PRO A 73 -9.23 8.34 10.49
C PRO A 73 -8.20 8.06 9.40
N LEU A 74 -7.84 9.10 8.63
CA LEU A 74 -6.76 9.00 7.67
C LEU A 74 -5.41 9.03 8.40
N ILE A 75 -4.69 7.91 8.38
CA ILE A 75 -3.32 7.79 8.89
C ILE A 75 -2.47 7.29 7.74
N ARG A 76 -1.39 7.98 7.39
CA ARG A 76 -0.51 7.55 6.29
C ARG A 76 0.76 6.91 6.83
N ARG A 77 1.37 6.04 6.03
CA ARG A 77 2.71 5.50 6.31
C ARG A 77 3.74 6.61 6.55
N GLU A 78 3.61 7.75 5.87
CA GLU A 78 4.46 8.93 6.05
C GLU A 78 4.34 9.58 7.45
N ASP A 79 3.21 9.41 8.12
CA ASP A 79 2.96 9.92 9.47
C ASP A 79 3.50 8.99 10.56
N VAL A 80 4.11 7.86 10.17
CA VAL A 80 4.58 6.80 11.07
C VAL A 80 6.05 6.51 10.81
N LYS A 81 6.85 6.48 11.87
CA LYS A 81 8.29 6.20 11.76
C LYS A 81 8.52 4.74 11.38
N GLY A 82 9.49 4.52 10.50
CA GLY A 82 9.95 3.18 10.12
C GLY A 82 9.52 2.73 8.72
N PHE A 83 8.73 3.55 8.01
CA PHE A 83 8.45 3.37 6.59
C PHE A 83 9.47 4.14 5.74
N VAL A 84 9.81 3.56 4.59
CA VAL A 84 10.69 4.15 3.58
C VAL A 84 9.90 5.22 2.81
N HIS A 85 10.45 6.42 2.74
CA HIS A 85 9.92 7.45 1.85
C HIS A 85 10.26 7.12 0.40
N ARG A 86 9.22 6.98 -0.43
CA ARG A 86 9.33 6.66 -1.85
C ARG A 86 8.99 7.88 -2.69
N LYS A 87 9.63 8.01 -3.85
CA LYS A 87 9.18 8.99 -4.84
C LYS A 87 7.86 8.52 -5.44
N PRO A 88 6.84 9.40 -5.59
CA PRO A 88 5.60 9.05 -6.25
C PRO A 88 5.85 8.53 -7.67
N VAL A 89 5.14 7.46 -8.06
CA VAL A 89 5.33 6.78 -9.37
C VAL A 89 5.16 7.75 -10.54
N TRP A 90 4.18 8.65 -10.47
CA TRP A 90 3.94 9.64 -11.53
C TRP A 90 5.12 10.60 -11.78
N MET A 91 6.02 10.79 -10.82
CA MET A 91 7.23 11.61 -10.97
C MET A 91 8.40 10.86 -11.61
N ILE A 92 8.26 9.55 -11.85
CA ILE A 92 9.31 8.67 -12.37
C ILE A 92 8.86 8.19 -13.75
N ARG A 93 9.05 9.02 -14.79
CA ARG A 93 8.75 8.65 -16.18
C ARG A 93 9.95 8.90 -17.12
N PRO A 94 10.16 8.05 -18.14
CA PRO A 94 9.42 6.81 -18.42
C PRO A 94 9.66 5.72 -17.36
N LEU A 95 8.67 4.87 -17.12
CA LEU A 95 8.78 3.77 -16.16
C LEU A 95 9.60 2.63 -16.78
N GLY A 96 10.79 2.38 -16.24
CA GLY A 96 11.59 1.22 -16.62
C GLY A 96 11.12 -0.03 -15.88
N ILE A 97 10.96 -1.16 -16.57
CA ILE A 97 10.52 -2.42 -15.97
C ILE A 97 11.36 -2.86 -14.75
N LYS A 98 12.68 -2.60 -14.77
CA LYS A 98 13.57 -2.88 -13.63
C LYS A 98 13.25 -2.01 -12.41
N THR A 99 12.96 -0.73 -12.64
CA THR A 99 12.59 0.22 -11.57
C THR A 99 11.27 -0.18 -10.94
N VAL A 100 10.28 -0.52 -11.76
CA VAL A 100 8.95 -0.94 -11.29
C VAL A 100 9.04 -2.22 -10.46
N ARG A 101 9.74 -3.26 -10.95
CA ARG A 101 9.93 -4.50 -10.21
C ARG A 101 10.61 -4.28 -8.86
N HIS A 102 11.68 -3.47 -8.84
CA HIS A 102 12.36 -3.14 -7.59
C HIS A 102 11.44 -2.39 -6.61
N GLN A 103 10.62 -1.45 -7.09
CA GLN A 103 9.67 -0.75 -6.22
C GLN A 103 8.61 -1.68 -5.64
N ALA A 104 8.09 -2.61 -6.45
CA ALA A 104 7.17 -3.65 -6.00
C ALA A 104 7.80 -4.56 -4.94
N GLU A 105 9.03 -5.04 -5.14
CA GLU A 105 9.75 -5.85 -4.15
C GLU A 105 9.90 -5.13 -2.79
N VAL A 106 10.21 -3.83 -2.83
CA VAL A 106 10.30 -3.02 -1.61
C VAL A 106 8.90 -2.86 -1.00
N MET A 107 7.82 -2.70 -1.79
CA MET A 107 6.42 -2.62 -1.30
C MET A 107 6.05 -3.87 -0.51
N GLU A 108 6.18 -5.02 -1.15
CA GLU A 108 5.90 -6.32 -0.53
C GLU A 108 6.68 -6.53 0.76
N THR A 109 7.98 -6.16 0.77
CA THR A 109 8.81 -6.26 1.99
C THR A 109 8.32 -5.33 3.11
N GLU A 110 7.85 -4.13 2.79
CA GLU A 110 7.28 -3.22 3.79
C GLU A 110 5.94 -3.69 4.31
N THR A 111 5.06 -4.17 3.42
CA THR A 111 3.76 -4.75 3.76
C THR A 111 3.92 -5.96 4.67
N GLN A 112 4.85 -6.88 4.35
CA GLN A 112 5.17 -8.01 5.21
C GLN A 112 5.61 -7.56 6.61
N ARG A 113 6.58 -6.64 6.69
CA ARG A 113 7.09 -6.13 8.00
C ARG A 113 6.02 -5.41 8.80
N PHE A 114 5.09 -4.73 8.13
CA PHE A 114 3.97 -4.06 8.79
C PHE A 114 3.08 -5.10 9.48
N TYR A 115 2.65 -6.13 8.74
CA TYR A 115 1.78 -7.17 9.28
C TYR A 115 2.46 -8.02 10.36
N GLU A 116 3.76 -8.31 10.22
CA GLU A 116 4.56 -8.98 11.27
C GLU A 116 4.63 -8.18 12.58
N ARG A 117 4.59 -6.84 12.52
CA ARG A 117 4.60 -5.97 13.71
C ARG A 117 3.21 -5.72 14.27
N ALA A 118 2.17 -5.91 13.46
CA ALA A 118 0.77 -5.71 13.85
C ALA A 118 0.14 -6.95 14.50
N ALA A 119 0.72 -8.14 14.25
CA ALA A 119 0.35 -9.41 14.88
C ALA A 119 0.89 -9.53 16.32
#